data_AF-A0AAD6SIR4-F1
#
_entry.id   AF-A0AAD6SIR4-F1
#
_cell.length_a   1.000
_cell.length_b   1.000
_cell.length_c   1.000
_cell.angle_alpha   90.00
_cell.angle_beta   90.00
_cell.angle_gamma   90.00
#
_symmetry.space_group_name_H-M   'P 1'
#
loop_
_entity.id
_entity.type
_entity.pdbx_description
1 polymer ?
#
loop_
_entity_poly.entity_id
_entity_poly.type
_entity_poly.pdbx_seq_one_letter_code
_entity_poly.pdbx_strand_id
1 'polypeptide(L)'
;PRYALANNLWLGRTPWELQTLTFPEQLLIALLYPRVYVFKLHPRSFGPKNPSTLQRGMRGTVSTYDLDTDGVVSMLAGELMPRPPAVLASVISVTYIGVGELPKNWLRTTFRVRRKVVSDALSWLKRNNPKYYGDIKIDEARIAALPEDDVPDEI
;
A
#
# COMPACT_ATOMS: atom_id res chain seq x y z
N PRO A 1 4.82 5.01 -23.89
CA PRO A 1 5.26 6.32 -23.33
C PRO A 1 6.61 6.77 -23.90
N ARG A 2 6.68 7.98 -24.48
CA ARG A 2 7.82 8.45 -25.31
C ARG A 2 9.14 8.68 -24.55
N TYR A 3 9.09 8.84 -23.22
CA TYR A 3 10.27 9.10 -22.36
C TYR A 3 10.63 7.97 -21.38
N ALA A 4 9.88 6.87 -21.36
CA ALA A 4 10.14 5.76 -20.41
C ALA A 4 11.39 4.94 -20.77
N LEU A 5 11.78 4.92 -22.05
CA LEU A 5 12.95 4.20 -22.55
C LEU A 5 14.27 4.83 -22.09
N ALA A 6 14.34 6.16 -21.95
CA ALA A 6 15.58 6.87 -21.64
C ALA A 6 16.11 6.58 -20.22
N ASN A 7 15.24 6.20 -19.28
CA ASN A 7 15.63 5.92 -17.89
C ASN A 7 15.96 4.44 -17.64
N ASN A 8 15.92 3.57 -18.66
CA ASN A 8 15.96 2.10 -18.51
C ASN A 8 14.93 1.57 -17.49
N LEU A 9 13.83 2.31 -17.28
CA LEU A 9 12.74 1.95 -16.36
C LEU A 9 11.60 1.21 -17.07
N TRP A 10 11.73 0.94 -18.37
CA TRP A 10 10.80 0.09 -19.10
C TRP A 10 11.02 -1.37 -18.70
N LEU A 11 10.14 -1.90 -17.84
CA LEU A 11 10.21 -3.28 -17.33
C LEU A 11 9.63 -4.33 -18.28
N GLY A 12 8.84 -3.92 -19.28
CA GLY A 12 8.16 -4.86 -20.17
C GLY A 12 6.93 -5.45 -19.49
N ARG A 13 6.77 -6.78 -19.55
CA ARG A 13 5.73 -7.45 -18.77
C ARG A 13 6.15 -7.53 -17.31
N THR A 14 5.29 -7.07 -16.40
CA THR A 14 5.52 -7.21 -14.96
C THR A 14 5.64 -8.69 -14.60
N PRO A 15 6.68 -9.09 -13.84
CA PRO A 15 6.85 -10.47 -13.40
C PRO A 15 5.72 -10.88 -12.45
N TRP A 16 5.47 -12.18 -12.33
CA TRP A 16 4.35 -12.70 -11.55
C TRP A 16 4.49 -12.34 -10.05
N GLU A 17 5.72 -12.29 -9.54
CA GLU A 17 6.06 -11.94 -8.16
C GLU A 17 5.57 -10.54 -7.80
N LEU A 18 5.61 -9.60 -8.75
CA LEU A 18 5.16 -8.22 -8.55
C LEU A 18 3.69 -8.03 -8.93
N GLN A 19 3.19 -8.80 -9.90
CA GLN A 19 1.80 -8.69 -10.37
C GLN A 19 0.79 -9.18 -9.32
N THR A 20 1.19 -10.13 -8.49
CA THR A 20 0.31 -10.75 -7.49
C THR A 20 0.22 -9.95 -6.19
N LEU A 21 1.02 -8.91 -6.00
CA LEU A 21 1.09 -8.13 -4.77
C LEU A 21 -0.20 -7.33 -4.51
N THR A 22 -0.69 -7.39 -3.28
CA THR A 22 -1.75 -6.50 -2.79
C THR A 22 -1.21 -5.10 -2.52
N PHE A 23 -2.11 -4.14 -2.29
CA PHE A 23 -1.73 -2.76 -2.05
C PHE A 23 -0.82 -2.58 -0.81
N PRO A 24 -1.11 -3.17 0.38
CA PRO A 24 -0.18 -3.10 1.49
C PRO A 24 1.14 -3.84 1.24
N GLU A 25 1.12 -4.97 0.54
CA GLU A 25 2.35 -5.71 0.18
C GLU A 25 3.27 -4.85 -0.69
N GLN A 26 2.71 -4.06 -1.62
CA GLN A 26 3.48 -3.09 -2.42
C GLN A 26 4.11 -1.99 -1.56
N LEU A 27 3.39 -1.48 -0.55
CA LEU A 27 3.91 -0.47 0.37
C LEU A 27 5.05 -1.01 1.25
N LEU A 28 4.96 -2.27 1.69
CA LEU A 28 5.99 -2.90 2.51
C LEU A 28 7.34 -3.07 1.78
N ILE A 29 7.30 -3.24 0.46
CA ILE A 29 8.49 -3.39 -0.38
C ILE A 29 8.91 -2.09 -1.09
N ALA A 30 8.13 -1.01 -0.93
CA ALA A 30 8.41 0.26 -1.58
C ALA A 30 9.60 0.98 -0.93
N LEU A 31 10.55 1.42 -1.76
CA LEU A 31 11.62 2.33 -1.32
C LEU A 31 11.06 3.68 -0.88
N LEU A 32 10.09 4.19 -1.65
CA LEU A 32 9.44 5.48 -1.46
C LEU A 32 7.92 5.27 -1.58
N TYR A 33 7.17 5.75 -0.60
CA TYR A 33 5.70 5.71 -0.60
C TYR A 33 5.15 7.07 -0.16
N PRO A 34 3.98 7.49 -0.67
CA PRO A 34 3.34 8.71 -0.22
C PRO A 34 2.81 8.50 1.20
N ARG A 35 2.71 9.61 1.94
CA ARG A 35 2.47 9.57 3.38
C ARG A 35 1.07 9.12 3.77
N VAL A 36 0.04 9.41 2.96
CA VAL A 36 -1.36 9.09 3.31
C VAL A 36 -2.13 8.62 2.09
N TYR A 37 -2.80 7.48 2.23
CA TYR A 37 -3.84 6.97 1.35
C TYR A 37 -5.18 6.95 2.09
N VAL A 38 -6.18 7.62 1.54
CA VAL A 38 -7.54 7.65 2.11
C VAL A 38 -8.44 6.74 1.31
N PHE A 39 -8.86 5.63 1.91
CA PHE A 39 -9.84 4.71 1.33
C PHE A 39 -11.22 5.01 1.89
N LYS A 40 -12.13 5.51 1.03
CA LYS A 40 -13.55 5.70 1.38
C LYS A 40 -14.35 4.50 0.91
N LEU A 41 -14.78 3.66 1.85
CA LEU A 41 -15.57 2.47 1.55
C LEU A 41 -17.06 2.82 1.59
N HIS A 42 -17.76 2.48 0.50
CA HIS A 42 -19.19 2.66 0.37
C HIS A 42 -19.90 1.31 0.19
N PRO A 43 -21.02 1.06 0.89
CA PRO A 43 -21.79 -0.16 0.70
C PRO A 43 -22.33 -0.26 -0.73
N ARG A 44 -22.21 -1.44 -1.36
CA ARG A 44 -22.88 -1.73 -2.63
C ARG A 44 -24.35 -2.04 -2.33
N SER A 45 -25.20 -1.03 -2.52
CA SER A 45 -26.68 -1.06 -2.53
C SER A 45 -27.38 -0.74 -1.20
N PHE A 46 -27.96 0.46 -1.13
CA PHE A 46 -29.17 0.76 -0.36
C PHE A 46 -30.04 1.73 -1.18
N GLY A 47 -31.12 1.21 -1.79
CA GLY A 47 -32.35 1.94 -2.12
C GLY A 47 -32.33 2.93 -3.30
N PRO A 48 -33.52 3.35 -3.78
CA PRO A 48 -33.67 4.25 -4.92
C PRO A 48 -33.03 5.60 -4.57
N LYS A 49 -32.10 6.06 -5.40
CA LYS A 49 -31.46 7.37 -5.26
C LYS A 49 -32.52 8.46 -5.46
N ASN A 50 -33.05 8.97 -4.35
CA ASN A 50 -34.00 10.07 -4.40
C ASN A 50 -33.25 11.31 -4.92
N PRO A 51 -33.63 11.89 -6.08
CA PRO A 51 -32.88 13.00 -6.70
C PRO A 51 -32.76 14.23 -5.80
N SER A 52 -33.66 14.38 -4.84
CA SER A 52 -33.69 15.42 -3.80
C SER A 52 -32.59 15.30 -2.74
N THR A 53 -31.95 14.13 -2.62
CA THR A 53 -30.79 13.89 -1.73
C THR A 53 -29.45 14.05 -2.46
N LEU A 54 -29.47 14.27 -3.77
CA LEU A 54 -28.27 14.48 -4.57
C LEU A 54 -27.75 15.90 -4.36
N GLN A 55 -26.49 15.97 -3.96
CA GLN A 55 -25.77 17.19 -3.66
C GLN A 55 -25.65 18.10 -4.90
N ARG A 56 -26.07 19.37 -4.78
CA ARG A 56 -26.12 20.35 -5.89
C ARG A 56 -24.94 21.34 -5.93
N GLY A 57 -23.92 21.14 -5.10
CA GLY A 57 -22.78 22.05 -4.97
C GLY A 57 -21.44 21.32 -4.85
N MET A 58 -20.33 22.06 -5.04
CA MET A 58 -18.97 21.52 -5.00
C MET A 58 -18.61 21.02 -3.59
N ARG A 59 -18.35 19.72 -3.45
CA ARG A 59 -17.80 19.10 -2.23
C ARG A 59 -16.36 18.69 -2.48
N GLY A 60 -15.41 19.59 -2.19
CA GLY A 60 -14.01 19.22 -2.07
C GLY A 60 -13.74 18.71 -0.66
N THR A 61 -13.04 17.57 -0.51
CA THR A 61 -12.36 17.26 0.75
C THR A 61 -11.01 17.96 0.68
N VAL A 62 -10.76 18.98 1.51
CA VAL A 62 -9.42 19.53 1.69
C VAL A 62 -8.82 18.84 2.91
N SER A 63 -7.71 18.14 2.71
CA SER A 63 -6.97 17.49 3.78
C SER A 63 -5.55 18.05 3.75
N THR A 64 -5.20 18.80 4.79
CA THR A 64 -3.81 19.25 5.02
C THR A 64 -3.12 18.19 5.86
N TYR A 65 -1.95 17.74 5.43
CA TYR A 65 -1.13 16.78 6.16
C TYR A 65 0.22 17.42 6.45
N ASP A 66 0.71 17.25 7.67
CA ASP A 66 2.06 17.66 8.01
C ASP A 66 3.08 16.80 7.26
N LEU A 67 4.06 17.49 6.67
CA LEU A 67 5.22 16.85 6.05
C LEU A 67 6.15 16.40 7.17
N ASP A 68 6.02 15.16 7.67
CA ASP A 68 7.01 14.64 8.62
C ASP A 68 8.29 14.23 7.87
N THR A 69 9.28 15.09 8.07
CA THR A 69 10.63 15.03 7.53
C THR A 69 11.40 13.84 8.07
N ASP A 70 11.15 13.42 9.32
CA ASP A 70 11.85 12.29 9.94
C ASP A 70 11.41 10.98 9.30
N GLY A 71 10.11 10.84 9.02
CA GLY A 71 9.56 9.76 8.21
C GLY A 71 10.22 9.69 6.84
N VAL A 72 10.36 10.81 6.13
CA VAL A 72 11.03 10.86 4.82
C VAL A 72 12.52 10.48 4.93
N VAL A 73 13.23 10.99 5.94
CA VAL A 73 14.63 10.63 6.20
C VAL A 73 14.77 9.14 6.50
N SER A 74 13.86 8.56 7.29
CA SER A 74 13.83 7.12 7.58
C SER A 74 13.56 6.27 6.33
N MET A 75 12.73 6.77 5.39
CA MET A 75 12.52 6.12 4.10
C MET A 75 13.80 6.12 3.27
N LEU A 76 14.55 7.23 3.26
CA LEU A 76 15.79 7.36 2.49
C LEU A 76 16.96 6.59 3.11
N ALA A 77 17.06 6.53 4.44
CA ALA A 77 18.16 5.90 5.16
C ALA A 77 17.94 4.40 5.44
N GLY A 78 16.70 3.92 5.41
CA GLY A 78 16.37 2.54 5.75
C GLY A 78 16.70 1.55 4.63
N GLU A 79 17.91 0.97 4.68
CA GLU A 79 18.30 -0.18 3.84
C GLU A 79 17.54 -1.47 4.22
N LEU A 80 16.95 -1.52 5.43
CA LEU A 80 16.27 -2.70 5.98
C LEU A 80 14.85 -2.86 5.42
N MET A 81 14.60 -4.04 4.85
CA MET A 81 13.35 -4.43 4.20
C MET A 81 12.80 -5.75 4.77
N PRO A 82 11.47 -5.96 4.81
CA PRO A 82 10.42 -5.01 4.46
C PRO A 82 10.33 -3.85 5.46
N ARG A 83 9.56 -2.82 5.09
CA ARG A 83 9.18 -1.74 6.01
C ARG A 83 8.42 -2.35 7.21
N PRO A 84 8.53 -1.77 8.41
CA PRO A 84 7.81 -2.28 9.56
C PRO A 84 6.30 -2.18 9.34
N PRO A 85 5.49 -3.15 9.79
CA PRO A 85 4.03 -3.16 9.59
C PRO A 85 3.33 -1.90 10.10
N ALA A 86 3.85 -1.29 11.17
CA ALA A 86 3.38 -0.01 11.71
C ALA A 86 3.35 1.13 10.68
N VAL A 87 4.17 1.06 9.61
CA VAL A 87 4.08 2.01 8.50
C VAL A 87 2.71 1.95 7.84
N LEU A 88 2.12 0.76 7.67
CA LEU A 88 0.81 0.60 7.05
C LEU A 88 -0.27 1.35 7.83
N ALA A 89 -0.24 1.30 9.17
CA ALA A 89 -1.15 2.07 10.03
C ALA A 89 -1.03 3.58 9.84
N SER A 90 0.19 4.08 9.69
CA SER A 90 0.44 5.51 9.48
C SER A 90 0.08 5.99 8.07
N VAL A 91 0.14 5.09 7.09
CA VAL A 91 0.01 5.42 5.66
C VAL A 91 -1.40 5.18 5.14
N ILE A 92 -2.14 4.23 5.70
CA ILE A 92 -3.46 3.83 5.24
C ILE A 92 -4.50 4.34 6.24
N SER A 93 -5.37 5.26 5.78
CA SER A 93 -6.56 5.67 6.52
C SER A 93 -7.79 5.08 5.84
N VAL A 94 -8.51 4.21 6.54
CA VAL A 94 -9.76 3.60 6.05
C VAL A 94 -10.94 4.32 6.71
N THR A 95 -11.76 4.99 5.90
CA THR A 95 -13.01 5.60 6.36
C THR A 95 -14.20 4.81 5.83
N TYR A 96 -14.97 4.20 6.73
CA TYR A 96 -16.23 3.54 6.40
C TYR A 96 -17.41 4.50 6.52
N ILE A 97 -18.23 4.61 5.47
CA ILE A 97 -19.42 5.45 5.46
C ILE A 97 -20.63 4.54 5.18
N GLY A 98 -21.27 4.05 6.23
CA GLY A 98 -22.41 3.14 6.17
C GLY A 98 -23.07 2.92 7.54
N VAL A 99 -24.15 2.15 7.55
CA VAL A 99 -24.88 1.79 8.77
C VAL A 99 -24.42 0.40 9.23
N GLY A 100 -23.87 0.30 10.43
CA GLY A 100 -23.35 -0.95 11.01
C GLY A 100 -21.83 -1.03 11.10
N GLU A 101 -21.32 -2.17 11.60
CA GLU A 101 -19.88 -2.43 11.70
C GLU A 101 -19.27 -2.76 10.33
N LEU A 102 -18.01 -2.35 10.13
CA LEU A 102 -17.26 -2.66 8.91
C LEU A 102 -17.03 -4.18 8.81
N PRO A 103 -17.52 -4.86 7.74
CA PRO A 103 -17.28 -6.29 7.61
C PRO A 103 -15.79 -6.58 7.38
N LYS A 104 -15.16 -7.37 8.26
CA LYS A 104 -13.73 -7.75 8.14
C LYS A 104 -13.38 -8.38 6.78
N ASN A 105 -14.32 -9.06 6.14
CA ASN A 105 -14.14 -9.65 4.81
C ASN A 105 -13.85 -8.60 3.71
N TRP A 106 -14.36 -7.38 3.86
CA TRP A 106 -14.07 -6.29 2.93
C TRP A 106 -12.63 -5.83 3.06
N LEU A 107 -12.12 -5.77 4.29
CA LEU A 107 -10.72 -5.45 4.55
C LEU A 107 -9.79 -6.51 3.98
N ARG A 108 -10.09 -7.81 4.17
CA ARG A 108 -9.28 -8.92 3.63
C ARG A 108 -9.16 -8.91 2.10
N THR A 109 -10.10 -8.32 1.38
CA THR A 109 -10.02 -8.29 -0.10
C THR A 109 -8.97 -7.29 -0.59
N THR A 110 -8.75 -6.19 0.15
CA THR A 110 -7.89 -5.07 -0.29
C THR A 110 -6.62 -4.92 0.55
N PHE A 111 -6.69 -5.21 1.84
CA PHE A 111 -5.63 -4.96 2.83
C PHE A 111 -4.91 -6.22 3.33
N ARG A 112 -5.12 -7.35 2.68
CA ARG A 112 -4.45 -8.61 3.02
C ARG A 112 -2.97 -8.56 2.71
N VAL A 113 -2.16 -9.11 3.62
CA VAL A 113 -0.72 -9.25 3.50
C VAL A 113 -0.35 -10.72 3.61
N ARG A 114 0.46 -11.20 2.67
CA ARG A 114 1.01 -12.55 2.64
C ARG A 114 2.51 -12.50 2.80
N ARG A 115 3.01 -13.02 3.92
CA ARG A 115 4.44 -13.11 4.24
C ARG A 115 5.27 -13.67 3.08
N LYS A 116 4.83 -14.79 2.50
CA LYS A 116 5.57 -15.48 1.42
C LYS A 116 5.73 -14.63 0.17
N VAL A 117 4.65 -13.95 -0.24
CA VAL A 117 4.66 -13.11 -1.45
C VAL A 117 5.58 -11.91 -1.27
N VAL A 118 5.60 -11.29 -0.08
CA VAL A 118 6.51 -10.19 0.24
C VAL A 118 7.98 -10.65 0.18
N SER A 119 8.28 -11.83 0.75
CA SER A 119 9.63 -12.41 0.73
C SER A 119 10.11 -12.73 -0.70
N ASP A 120 9.25 -13.37 -1.49
CA ASP A 120 9.54 -13.74 -2.89
C ASP A 120 9.75 -12.48 -3.74
N ALA A 121 8.90 -11.46 -3.58
CA ALA A 121 9.02 -10.18 -4.28
C ALA A 121 10.31 -9.44 -3.93
N LEU A 122 10.71 -9.37 -2.66
CA LEU A 122 11.98 -8.74 -2.25
C LEU A 122 13.19 -9.46 -2.82
N SER A 123 13.17 -10.80 -2.78
CA SER A 123 14.23 -11.63 -3.36
C SER A 123 14.35 -11.41 -4.88
N TRP A 124 13.21 -11.35 -5.56
CA TRP A 124 13.15 -11.06 -6.99
C TRP A 124 13.67 -9.66 -7.31
N LEU A 125 13.26 -8.64 -6.54
CA LEU A 125 13.69 -7.25 -6.72
C LEU A 125 15.18 -7.09 -6.51
N LYS A 126 15.75 -7.73 -5.48
CA LYS A 126 17.20 -7.70 -5.22
C LYS A 126 18.01 -8.30 -6.36
N ARG A 127 17.52 -9.41 -6.94
CA ARG A 127 18.19 -10.10 -8.06
C ARG A 127 18.07 -9.36 -9.38
N ASN A 128 16.90 -8.80 -9.70
CA ASN A 128 16.59 -8.27 -11.03
C ASN A 128 16.70 -6.75 -11.13
N ASN A 129 16.65 -6.02 -10.01
CA ASN A 129 16.76 -4.56 -9.97
C ASN A 129 17.91 -4.11 -9.04
N PRO A 130 19.16 -4.58 -9.25
CA PRO A 130 20.27 -4.28 -8.34
C PRO A 130 20.59 -2.78 -8.24
N LYS A 131 20.25 -1.98 -9.26
CA LYS A 131 20.44 -0.52 -9.23
C LYS A 131 19.69 0.18 -8.08
N TYR A 132 18.52 -0.32 -7.70
CA TYR A 132 17.67 0.31 -6.67
C TYR A 132 17.49 -0.59 -5.45
N TYR A 133 17.52 -1.91 -5.64
CA TYR A 133 17.27 -2.90 -4.60
C TYR A 133 18.51 -3.74 -4.26
N GLY A 134 19.69 -3.44 -4.82
CA GLY A 134 20.91 -4.21 -4.58
C GLY A 134 21.39 -4.13 -3.13
N ASP A 135 21.34 -2.93 -2.56
CA ASP A 135 21.86 -2.65 -1.21
C ASP A 135 20.86 -2.96 -0.08
N ILE A 136 19.66 -3.43 -0.42
CA ILE A 136 18.65 -3.73 0.60
C ILE A 136 19.10 -4.93 1.46
N LYS A 137 18.86 -4.83 2.76
CA LYS A 137 19.02 -5.91 3.73
C LYS A 137 17.65 -6.48 4.05
N ILE A 138 17.42 -7.73 3.65
CA ILE A 138 16.19 -8.43 3.97
C ILE A 138 16.29 -8.89 5.42
N ASP A 139 15.45 -8.32 6.28
CA ASP A 139 15.35 -8.62 7.70
C ASP A 139 14.30 -9.72 7.91
N GLU A 140 14.77 -10.93 8.21
CA GLU A 140 13.88 -12.07 8.42
C GLU A 140 12.98 -11.92 9.65
N ALA A 141 13.40 -11.18 10.67
CA ALA A 141 12.55 -10.94 11.84
C ALA A 141 11.32 -10.11 11.47
N ARG A 142 11.48 -9.14 10.56
CA ARG A 142 10.35 -8.34 10.04
C ARG A 142 9.45 -9.14 9.13
N ILE A 143 10.01 -10.04 8.31
CA ILE A 143 9.20 -10.96 7.51
C ILE A 143 8.40 -11.88 8.44
N ALA A 144 9.02 -12.42 9.49
CA ALA A 144 8.35 -13.28 10.47
C ALA A 144 7.24 -12.56 11.26
N ALA A 145 7.34 -11.23 11.43
CA ALA A 145 6.30 -10.43 12.05
C ALA A 145 5.04 -10.24 11.16
N LEU A 146 5.14 -10.45 9.84
CA LEU A 146 3.99 -10.33 8.94
C LEU A 146 3.02 -11.52 9.10
N PRO A 147 1.71 -11.33 8.90
CA PRO A 147 0.75 -12.43 8.87
C PRO A 147 1.02 -13.38 7.70
N GLU A 148 0.64 -14.66 7.85
CA GLU A 148 0.82 -15.65 6.78
C GLU A 148 -0.07 -15.36 5.56
N ASP A 149 -1.35 -15.05 5.77
CA ASP A 149 -2.32 -14.61 4.76
C ASP A 149 -3.52 -13.91 5.41
N ASP A 150 -3.29 -12.73 6.01
CA ASP A 150 -4.36 -11.95 6.65
C ASP A 150 -4.12 -10.44 6.63
N VAL A 151 -5.09 -9.66 7.11
CA VAL A 151 -4.91 -8.22 7.35
C VAL A 151 -4.00 -8.04 8.58
N PRO A 152 -2.91 -7.24 8.50
CA PRO A 152 -2.08 -6.92 9.65
C PRO A 152 -2.90 -6.27 10.77
N ASP A 153 -2.59 -6.58 12.03
CA ASP A 153 -3.29 -6.05 13.20
C ASP A 153 -3.18 -4.52 13.32
N GLU A 154 -2.23 -3.91 12.62
CA GLU A 154 -1.99 -2.48 12.60
C GLU A 154 -2.93 -1.68 11.66
N ILE A 155 -3.74 -2.34 10.81
CA ILE A 155 -4.72 -1.71 9.89
C ILE A 155 -6.15 -1.83 10.44
#